data_AF-A0A3M3B300-F1
#
_entry.id   AF-A0A3M3B300-F1
#
_cell.length_a   1.000
_cell.length_b   1.000
_cell.length_c   1.000
_cell.angle_alpha   90.00
_cell.angle_beta   90.00
_cell.angle_gamma   90.00
#
_symmetry.space_group_name_H-M   'P 1'
#
loop_
_entity.id
_entity.type
_entity.pdbx_description
1 polymer ?
#
loop_
_entity_poly.entity_id
_entity_poly.type
_entity_poly.pdbx_seq_one_letter_code
_entity_poly.pdbx_strand_id
1 'polypeptide(L)'
;MAFLRESLPATFTEHAVPGSPAMSKALQITDLHIGEGKAAVKGALITTHYTGTLEDGTVFDSSHERGKPFQCVIGTGRVIKGWDQGLIGMK
;
A
#
# COMPACT_ATOMS: atom_id res chain seq x y z
N MET A 1 -24.02 -13.48 -37.43
CA MET A 1 -22.66 -12.92 -37.57
C MET A 1 -22.32 -12.22 -36.27
N ALA A 2 -21.47 -12.84 -35.45
CA ALA A 2 -21.21 -12.43 -34.06
C ALA A 2 -19.92 -11.60 -33.97
N PHE A 3 -20.00 -10.50 -33.23
CA PHE A 3 -18.92 -9.56 -32.93
C PHE A 3 -17.85 -10.21 -32.05
N LEU A 4 -16.57 -10.10 -32.45
CA LEU A 4 -15.42 -10.51 -31.65
C LEU A 4 -14.82 -9.28 -30.95
N ARG A 5 -15.11 -9.14 -29.65
CA ARG A 5 -14.29 -8.38 -28.70
C ARG A 5 -14.11 -9.27 -27.48
N GLU A 6 -12.87 -9.53 -27.08
CA GLU A 6 -12.45 -9.48 -25.69
C GLU A 6 -10.97 -9.83 -25.57
N SER A 7 -10.26 -8.89 -24.94
CA SER A 7 -8.84 -8.87 -24.66
C SER A 7 -8.62 -9.18 -23.18
N LEU A 8 -7.52 -9.89 -22.92
CA LEU A 8 -6.76 -10.04 -21.66
C LEU A 8 -7.10 -11.24 -20.77
N PRO A 9 -6.10 -12.07 -20.40
CA PRO A 9 -6.18 -12.97 -19.27
C PRO A 9 -5.81 -12.21 -17.98
N ALA A 10 -6.75 -12.05 -17.06
CA ALA A 10 -6.47 -11.60 -15.70
C ALA A 10 -6.80 -12.73 -14.73
N THR A 11 -5.85 -13.64 -14.55
CA THR A 11 -5.90 -14.64 -13.48
C THR A 11 -4.75 -14.36 -12.52
N PHE A 12 -4.96 -13.42 -11.60
CA PHE A 12 -4.13 -13.31 -10.40
C PHE A 12 -4.74 -14.22 -9.35
N THR A 13 -4.16 -15.42 -9.23
CA THR A 13 -4.47 -16.35 -8.14
C THR A 13 -3.22 -16.48 -7.30
N GLU A 14 -3.05 -15.62 -6.31
CA GLU A 14 -2.08 -15.86 -5.24
C GLU A 14 -2.77 -16.67 -4.14
N HIS A 15 -2.62 -17.99 -4.20
CA HIS A 15 -2.86 -18.85 -3.05
C HIS A 15 -1.58 -18.82 -2.18
N ALA A 16 -1.61 -18.08 -1.09
CA ALA A 16 -0.55 -18.12 -0.08
C ALA A 16 -0.66 -19.41 0.75
N VAL A 17 0.39 -20.22 0.71
CA VAL A 17 0.55 -21.46 1.49
C VAL A 17 1.03 -21.10 2.91
N PRO A 18 0.46 -21.68 3.99
CA PRO A 18 0.85 -21.31 5.35
C PRO A 18 2.21 -21.95 5.71
N GLY A 19 3.24 -21.12 5.96
CA GLY A 19 4.44 -21.54 6.69
C GLY A 19 5.81 -21.46 5.98
N SER A 20 6.11 -20.41 5.20
CA SER A 20 7.48 -20.21 4.68
C SER A 20 8.14 -18.94 5.24
N PRO A 21 9.25 -19.03 6.00
CA PRO A 21 10.01 -17.88 6.49
C PRO A 21 10.96 -17.41 5.39
N ALA A 22 10.40 -16.87 4.32
CA ALA A 22 11.14 -16.04 3.39
C ALA A 22 10.61 -14.62 3.58
N MET A 23 11.28 -13.86 4.45
CA MET A 23 11.15 -12.40 4.49
C MET A 23 11.57 -11.87 3.11
N SER A 24 10.63 -11.88 2.17
CA SER A 24 10.88 -11.36 0.83
C SER A 24 11.22 -9.89 1.00
N LYS A 25 12.29 -9.43 0.35
CA LYS A 25 12.67 -8.01 0.26
C LYS A 25 11.59 -7.17 -0.48
N ALA A 26 10.46 -7.77 -0.81
CA ALA A 26 9.34 -7.17 -1.50
C ALA A 26 8.41 -6.51 -0.49
N LEU A 27 7.90 -5.34 -0.87
CA LEU A 27 6.89 -4.62 -0.10
C LEU A 27 5.62 -5.47 0.00
N GLN A 28 5.19 -5.76 1.22
CA GLN A 28 3.92 -6.43 1.50
C GLN A 28 2.88 -5.37 1.86
N ILE A 29 1.71 -5.45 1.25
CA ILE A 29 0.59 -4.52 1.47
C ILE A 29 -0.63 -5.39 1.76
N THR A 30 -1.33 -5.07 2.84
CA THR A 30 -2.56 -5.78 3.22
C THR A 30 -3.59 -4.75 3.61
N ASP A 31 -4.67 -4.67 2.84
CA ASP A 31 -5.82 -3.84 3.17
C ASP A 31 -6.67 -4.53 4.23
N LEU A 32 -6.70 -3.96 5.44
CA LEU A 32 -7.57 -4.47 6.51
C LEU A 32 -9.02 -4.04 6.30
N HIS A 33 -9.21 -2.81 5.82
CA HIS A 33 -10.50 -2.23 5.47
C HIS A 33 -10.31 -1.35 4.23
N ILE A 34 -11.03 -1.66 3.16
CA ILE A 34 -10.97 -0.90 1.90
C ILE A 34 -11.89 0.31 2.05
N GLY A 35 -11.36 1.52 1.86
CA GLY A 35 -12.16 2.73 1.85
C GLY A 35 -13.05 2.85 0.62
N GLU A 36 -14.12 3.63 0.74
CA GLU A 36 -15.02 3.97 -0.38
C GLU A 36 -14.51 5.16 -1.21
N GLY A 37 -13.34 5.68 -0.85
CA GLY A 37 -12.74 6.88 -1.43
C GLY A 37 -12.17 6.68 -2.83
N LYS A 38 -11.67 7.79 -3.38
CA LYS A 38 -10.88 7.75 -4.62
C LYS A 38 -9.56 7.03 -4.33
N ALA A 39 -9.18 6.13 -5.23
CA ALA A 39 -7.89 5.48 -5.15
C ALA A 39 -6.76 6.52 -5.19
N ALA A 40 -5.77 6.35 -4.32
CA ALA A 40 -4.62 7.23 -4.27
C ALA A 40 -3.75 7.01 -5.51
N VAL A 41 -3.44 8.10 -6.22
CA VAL A 41 -2.69 8.08 -7.48
C VAL A 41 -1.33 8.74 -7.31
N LYS A 42 -0.42 8.50 -8.26
CA LYS A 42 0.89 9.18 -8.31
C LYS A 42 0.70 10.70 -8.31
N GLY A 43 1.38 11.38 -7.39
CA GLY A 43 1.28 12.84 -7.20
C GLY A 43 0.11 13.28 -6.32
N ALA A 44 -0.69 12.34 -5.78
CA ALA A 44 -1.77 12.68 -4.85
C ALA A 44 -1.19 13.16 -3.50
N LEU A 45 -1.80 14.21 -2.97
CA LEU A 45 -1.61 14.63 -1.59
C LEU A 45 -2.48 13.76 -0.70
N ILE A 46 -1.86 12.95 0.17
CA ILE A 46 -2.56 12.14 1.16
C ILE A 46 -2.37 12.74 2.54
N THR A 47 -3.37 12.55 3.40
CA THR A 47 -3.30 12.86 4.83
C THR A 47 -3.65 11.59 5.57
N THR A 48 -2.73 11.05 6.36
CA THR A 48 -2.91 9.76 7.01
C THR A 48 -2.31 9.72 8.41
N HIS A 49 -2.88 8.86 9.25
CA HIS A 49 -2.24 8.43 10.48
C HIS A 49 -1.47 7.13 10.23
N TYR A 50 -0.27 7.06 10.81
CA TYR A 50 0.58 5.89 10.78
C TYR A 50 1.33 5.70 12.10
N THR A 51 1.77 4.46 12.29
CA THR A 51 2.77 4.04 13.26
C THR A 51 3.75 3.14 12.54
N GLY A 52 5.03 3.51 12.55
CA GLY A 52 6.12 2.74 12.00
C GLY A 52 6.87 2.01 13.11
N THR A 53 6.99 0.70 12.98
CA THR A 53 7.73 -0.17 13.91
C THR A 53 8.87 -0.88 13.18
N LEU A 54 9.95 -1.13 13.91
CA LEU A 54 11.00 -2.06 13.49
C LEU A 54 10.53 -3.51 13.67
N GLU A 55 11.30 -4.48 13.18
CA GLU A 55 10.97 -5.91 13.26
C GLU A 55 10.89 -6.43 14.70
N ASP A 56 11.59 -5.78 15.63
CA ASP A 56 11.55 -6.08 17.08
C ASP A 56 10.33 -5.47 17.79
N GLY A 57 9.47 -4.74 17.06
CA GLY A 57 8.31 -4.03 17.60
C GLY A 57 8.62 -2.64 18.13
N THR A 58 9.88 -2.19 18.11
CA THR A 58 10.25 -0.83 18.53
C THR A 58 9.63 0.18 17.58
N VAL A 59 8.80 1.09 18.12
CA VAL A 59 8.24 2.19 17.34
C VAL A 59 9.37 3.16 17.00
N PHE A 60 9.66 3.35 15.71
CA PHE A 60 10.62 4.36 15.29
C PHE A 60 9.93 5.71 15.08
N ASP A 61 8.63 5.71 14.74
CA ASP A 61 7.89 6.93 14.46
C ASP A 61 6.37 6.71 14.50
N SER A 62 5.61 7.58 15.17
CA SER A 62 4.14 7.56 15.12
C SER A 62 3.54 8.95 14.97
N SER A 63 2.56 9.06 14.06
CA SER A 63 1.73 10.26 13.91
C SER A 63 0.78 10.47 15.09
N HIS A 64 0.34 9.39 15.75
CA HIS A 64 -0.56 9.46 16.89
C HIS A 64 0.14 10.05 18.11
N GLU A 65 1.40 9.70 18.35
CA GLU A 65 2.23 10.29 19.41
C GLU A 65 2.44 11.79 19.20
N ARG A 66 2.47 12.25 17.95
CA ARG A 66 2.56 13.67 17.61
C ARG A 66 1.23 14.41 17.66
N GLY A 67 0.11 13.70 17.84
CA GLY A 67 -1.24 14.28 17.90
C GLY A 67 -1.70 14.96 16.61
N LYS A 68 -1.02 14.74 15.47
CA LYS A 68 -1.40 15.34 14.18
C LYS A 68 -1.18 14.36 13.02
N PRO A 69 -2.10 14.33 12.04
CA PRO A 69 -1.95 13.49 10.88
C PRO A 69 -0.74 13.94 10.04
N PHE A 70 -0.16 13.00 9.33
CA PHE A 70 0.93 13.27 8.42
C PHE A 70 0.41 13.49 7.01
N GLN A 71 0.88 14.56 6.38
CA GLN A 71 0.51 14.89 5.03
C GLN A 71 1.74 14.75 4.12
N CYS A 72 1.59 14.00 3.03
CA CYS A 72 2.67 13.78 2.09
C CYS A 72 2.15 13.58 0.66
N VAL A 73 3.03 13.79 -0.32
CA VAL A 73 2.74 13.55 -1.73
C VAL A 73 3.39 12.23 -2.15
N ILE A 74 2.58 11.25 -2.51
CA ILE A 74 3.04 9.91 -2.89
C ILE A 74 3.40 9.83 -4.37
N GLY A 75 4.25 8.87 -4.74
CA GLY A 75 4.65 8.64 -6.12
C GLY A 75 5.61 9.70 -6.68
N THR A 76 6.29 10.45 -5.81
CA THR A 76 7.21 11.54 -6.19
C THR A 76 8.63 11.33 -5.67
N GLY A 77 8.89 10.23 -4.95
CA GLY A 77 10.19 9.95 -4.35
C GLY A 77 10.52 10.84 -3.16
N ARG A 78 9.53 11.54 -2.60
CA ARG A 78 9.69 12.42 -1.41
C ARG A 78 9.44 11.70 -0.09
N VAL A 79 8.96 10.47 -0.13
CA VAL A 79 8.68 9.61 1.02
C VAL A 79 9.47 8.31 0.90
N ILE A 80 9.50 7.52 1.98
CA ILE A 80 10.16 6.21 1.96
C ILE A 80 9.57 5.35 0.84
N LYS A 81 10.42 4.57 0.15
CA LYS A 81 10.01 3.83 -1.06
C LYS A 81 8.78 2.94 -0.85
N GLY A 82 8.65 2.35 0.34
CA GLY A 82 7.48 1.55 0.71
C GLY A 82 6.17 2.36 0.67
N TRP A 83 6.20 3.63 1.02
CA TRP A 83 5.02 4.50 0.92
C TRP A 83 4.76 4.94 -0.51
N ASP A 84 5.83 5.27 -1.25
CA ASP A 84 5.73 5.74 -2.63
C ASP A 84 5.12 4.68 -3.56
N GLN A 85 5.37 3.40 -3.26
CA GLN A 85 4.83 2.25 -4.00
C GLN A 85 3.58 1.68 -3.35
N GLY A 86 3.54 1.59 -2.02
CA GLY A 86 2.50 0.83 -1.31
C GLY A 86 1.17 1.54 -1.17
N LEU A 87 1.20 2.87 -1.19
CA LEU A 87 -0.04 3.67 -1.07
C LEU A 87 -0.71 3.91 -2.42
N ILE A 88 -0.05 3.59 -3.53
CA ILE A 88 -0.62 3.78 -4.87
C ILE A 88 -1.70 2.72 -5.08
N GLY A 89 -2.94 3.17 -5.33
CA GLY A 89 -4.09 2.31 -5.55
C GLY A 89 -4.95 2.05 -4.31
N MET A 90 -4.44 2.37 -3.09
CA MET A 90 -5.21 2.25 -1.85
C MET A 90 -6.41 3.21 -1.85
N LYS A 91 -7.50 2.80 -1.21
CA LYS A 91 -8.75 3.57 -1.08
C LYS A 91 -9.15 3.74 0.36
#